data_AF-A0A820T8V4-F1
#
_entry.id   AF-A0A820T8V4-F1
#
_cell.length_a   1.000
_cell.length_b   1.000
_cell.length_c   1.000
_cell.angle_alpha   90.00
_cell.angle_beta   90.00
_cell.angle_gamma   90.00
#
_symmetry.space_group_name_H-M   'P 1'
#
loop_
_entity.id
_entity.type
_entity.pdbx_description
1 polymer ?
#
loop_
_entity_poly.entity_id
_entity_poly.type
_entity_poly.pdbx_seq_one_letter_code
_entity_poly.pdbx_strand_id
1 'polypeptide(L)'
;MAALCHDLGHGPFSHMFEEVIAELRPDINWKHEQASIDMFEYIINTNNLKPFFEQVGLNDNDIIFVKELIFGQLNQQNNDQ
;
A
#
# COMPACT_ATOMS: atom_id res chain seq x y z
N MET A 1 -4.18 -8.14 -10.97
CA MET A 1 -4.61 -7.10 -10.00
C MET A 1 -3.47 -6.22 -9.52
N ALA A 2 -2.28 -6.77 -9.23
CA ALA A 2 -1.11 -5.99 -8.77
C ALA A 2 -0.78 -4.78 -9.68
N ALA A 3 -0.79 -4.94 -11.01
CA ALA A 3 -0.51 -3.84 -11.96
C ALA A 3 -1.54 -2.68 -11.93
N LEU A 4 -2.78 -2.93 -11.49
CA LEU A 4 -3.80 -1.87 -11.35
C LEU A 4 -3.67 -1.12 -10.01
N CYS A 5 -3.01 -1.75 -9.01
CA CYS A 5 -2.84 -1.19 -7.66
C CYS A 5 -1.46 -0.56 -7.44
N HIS A 6 -0.51 -0.79 -8.35
CA HIS A 6 0.88 -0.32 -8.23
C HIS A 6 1.02 1.22 -8.32
N ASP A 7 0.10 1.90 -9.00
CA ASP A 7 0.12 3.37 -9.16
C ASP A 7 -0.83 4.11 -8.19
N LEU A 8 -1.47 3.41 -7.24
CA LEU A 8 -2.49 4.04 -6.38
C LEU A 8 -1.93 5.05 -5.37
N GLY A 9 -0.65 4.97 -5.01
CA GLY A 9 0.00 5.89 -4.08
C GLY A 9 0.73 7.07 -4.73
N HIS A 10 0.72 7.20 -6.06
CA HIS A 10 1.30 8.38 -6.70
C HIS A 10 0.47 9.62 -6.39
N GLY A 11 1.04 10.53 -5.61
CA GLY A 11 0.54 11.89 -5.49
C GLY A 11 0.59 12.64 -6.83
N PRO A 12 -0.07 13.81 -6.95
CA PRO A 12 0.00 14.62 -8.16
C PRO A 12 1.46 14.92 -8.52
N PHE A 13 1.87 14.64 -9.76
CA PHE A 13 3.26 14.72 -10.24
C PHE A 13 4.23 13.63 -9.73
N SER A 14 3.72 12.49 -9.27
CA SER A 14 4.50 11.26 -8.97
C SER A 14 5.65 11.49 -7.99
N HIS A 15 6.92 11.33 -8.40
CA HIS A 15 8.08 11.54 -7.53
C HIS A 15 8.26 12.99 -7.09
N MET A 16 7.78 13.96 -7.87
CA MET A 16 7.85 15.37 -7.48
C MET A 16 7.06 15.63 -6.20
N PHE A 17 5.97 14.89 -5.97
CA PHE A 17 5.20 14.98 -4.72
C PHE A 17 6.00 14.45 -3.52
N GLU A 18 6.72 13.35 -3.71
CA GLU A 18 7.59 12.77 -2.68
C GLU A 18 8.71 13.74 -2.30
N GLU A 19 9.38 14.34 -3.29
CA GLU A 19 10.43 15.34 -3.09
C GLU A 19 9.91 16.59 -2.37
N VAL A 20 8.74 17.08 -2.76
CA VAL A 20 8.10 18.25 -2.13
C VAL A 20 7.70 17.97 -0.68
N ILE A 21 7.19 16.76 -0.38
CA ILE A 21 6.86 16.39 1.01
C ILE A 21 8.14 16.24 1.83
N ALA A 22 9.19 15.64 1.28
CA ALA A 22 10.49 15.56 1.96
C ALA A 22 11.07 16.95 2.26
N GLU A 23 10.88 17.93 1.37
CA GLU A 23 11.35 19.30 1.55
C GLU A 23 10.48 20.10 2.55
N LEU A 24 9.15 20.00 2.46
CA LEU A 24 8.22 20.79 3.28
C LEU A 24 7.95 20.18 4.66
N ARG A 25 8.11 18.86 4.79
CA ARG A 25 7.81 18.07 6.00
C ARG A 25 8.92 17.05 6.25
N PRO A 26 10.16 17.51 6.53
CA PRO A 26 11.28 16.61 6.82
C PRO A 26 11.07 15.77 8.08
N ASP A 27 10.09 16.14 8.92
CA ASP A 27 9.64 15.36 10.07
C ASP A 27 8.83 14.11 9.70
N ILE A 28 8.36 14.01 8.46
CA ILE A 28 7.61 12.86 7.95
C ILE A 28 8.45 12.13 6.91
N ASN A 29 8.84 10.88 7.21
CA ASN A 29 9.42 9.97 6.23
C ASN A 29 8.31 9.36 5.36
N TRP A 30 7.72 10.15 4.48
CA TRP A 30 6.65 9.72 3.57
C TRP A 30 7.24 9.06 2.32
N LYS A 31 6.69 7.92 1.95
CA LYS A 31 7.06 7.16 0.73
C LYS A 31 5.82 6.72 -0.01
N HIS A 32 5.86 6.77 -1.34
CA HIS A 32 4.72 6.44 -2.19
C HIS A 32 4.32 4.95 -2.10
N GLU A 33 5.24 4.07 -1.74
CA GLU A 33 4.96 2.64 -1.52
C GLU A 33 4.11 2.42 -0.27
N GLN A 34 4.41 3.12 0.84
CA GLN A 34 3.60 3.04 2.08
C GLN A 34 2.20 3.61 1.83
N ALA A 35 2.11 4.75 1.14
CA ALA A 35 0.84 5.34 0.76
C ALA A 35 -0.01 4.41 -0.12
N SER A 36 0.64 3.63 -1.00
CA SER A 36 -0.04 2.62 -1.84
C SER A 36 -0.63 1.48 -1.00
N ILE A 37 0.08 1.00 0.03
CA ILE A 37 -0.45 -0.01 0.97
C ILE A 37 -1.65 0.55 1.74
N ASP A 38 -1.50 1.75 2.31
CA ASP A 38 -2.54 2.36 3.14
C ASP A 38 -3.82 2.60 2.33
N MET A 39 -3.67 3.06 1.08
CA MET A 39 -4.78 3.25 0.16
C MET A 39 -5.43 1.91 -0.24
N PHE A 40 -4.62 0.87 -0.47
CA PHE A 40 -5.13 -0.46 -0.79
C PHE A 40 -5.96 -1.04 0.38
N GLU A 41 -5.46 -0.94 1.62
CA GLU A 41 -6.23 -1.34 2.81
C GLU A 41 -7.51 -0.52 2.96
N TYR A 42 -7.44 0.79 2.74
CA TYR A 42 -8.60 1.67 2.80
C TYR A 42 -9.68 1.27 1.78
N ILE A 43 -9.31 0.94 0.54
CA ILE A 43 -10.26 0.49 -0.49
C ILE A 43 -10.93 -0.83 -0.07
N ILE A 44 -10.17 -1.79 0.43
CA ILE A 44 -10.71 -3.09 0.89
C ILE A 44 -11.73 -2.89 2.01
N ASN A 45 -11.36 -2.09 3.01
CA ASN A 45 -12.17 -1.89 4.21
C ASN A 45 -13.41 -1.04 3.93
N THR A 46 -13.26 0.07 3.19
CA THR A 46 -14.35 1.00 2.90
C THR A 46 -15.43 0.38 2.02
N ASN A 47 -15.04 -0.49 1.08
CA ASN A 47 -15.98 -1.17 0.18
C ASN A 47 -16.39 -2.56 0.67
N ASN A 48 -15.93 -2.97 1.87
CA ASN A 48 -16.15 -4.29 2.44
C ASN A 48 -15.89 -5.42 1.42
N LEU A 49 -14.71 -5.42 0.79
CA LEU A 49 -14.37 -6.35 -0.30
C LEU A 49 -13.97 -7.75 0.19
N LYS A 50 -13.67 -7.92 1.48
CA LYS A 50 -13.23 -9.21 2.04
C LYS A 50 -14.21 -10.37 1.75
N PRO A 51 -15.54 -10.22 1.93
CA PRO A 51 -16.47 -11.29 1.58
C PRO A 51 -16.49 -11.62 0.08
N PHE A 52 -16.28 -10.62 -0.79
CA PHE A 52 -16.19 -10.85 -2.23
C PHE A 52 -14.90 -11.60 -2.58
N PHE A 53 -13.78 -11.26 -1.95
CA PHE A 53 -12.51 -11.97 -2.10
C PHE A 53 -12.63 -13.44 -1.72
N GLU A 54 -13.24 -13.75 -0.58
CA GLU A 54 -13.52 -15.13 -0.18
C GLU A 54 -14.37 -15.89 -1.21
N GLN A 55 -15.38 -15.23 -1.80
CA GLN A 55 -16.24 -15.84 -2.84
C GLN A 55 -15.48 -16.18 -4.12
N VAL A 56 -14.45 -15.41 -4.48
CA VAL A 56 -13.61 -15.67 -5.67
C VAL A 56 -12.36 -16.49 -5.33
N GLY A 57 -12.25 -17.00 -4.10
CA GLY A 57 -11.16 -17.86 -3.64
C GLY A 57 -9.89 -17.12 -3.20
N LEU A 58 -9.96 -15.81 -3.02
CA LEU A 58 -8.87 -15.00 -2.48
C LEU A 58 -8.95 -14.98 -0.95
N ASN A 59 -7.79 -15.12 -0.31
CA ASN A 59 -7.65 -15.10 1.14
C ASN A 59 -6.64 -14.03 1.60
N ASP A 60 -6.46 -13.91 2.91
CA ASP A 60 -5.56 -12.89 3.49
C ASP A 60 -4.11 -13.01 2.99
N ASN A 61 -3.62 -14.21 2.63
CA ASN A 61 -2.29 -14.36 2.06
C ASN A 61 -2.18 -13.72 0.67
N ASP A 62 -3.25 -13.71 -0.12
CA ASP A 62 -3.28 -13.05 -1.42
C ASP A 62 -3.24 -11.52 -1.24
N ILE A 63 -3.89 -11.01 -0.20
CA ILE A 63 -3.84 -9.58 0.18
C ILE A 63 -2.40 -9.22 0.61
N ILE A 64 -1.77 -10.05 1.43
CA ILE A 64 -0.37 -9.88 1.85
C ILE A 64 0.55 -9.89 0.63
N PHE A 65 0.38 -10.87 -0.26
CA PHE A 65 1.17 -10.99 -1.48
C PHE A 65 1.02 -9.75 -2.38
N VAL A 66 -0.19 -9.19 -2.52
CA VAL A 66 -0.38 -7.94 -3.28
C VAL A 66 0.36 -6.76 -2.62
N LYS A 67 0.36 -6.65 -1.29
CA LYS A 67 1.13 -5.61 -0.59
C LYS A 67 2.63 -5.80 -0.77
N GLU A 68 3.11 -7.04 -0.72
CA GLU A 68 4.52 -7.37 -0.97
C GLU A 68 4.96 -7.06 -2.42
N LEU A 69 4.07 -7.22 -3.40
CA LEU A 69 4.34 -6.81 -4.78
C LEU A 69 4.43 -5.30 -4.96
N ILE A 70 3.77 -4.52 -4.09
CA ILE A 70 3.78 -3.04 -4.13
C ILE A 70 4.98 -2.47 -3.38
N PHE A 71 5.32 -3.03 -2.21
CA PHE A 71 6.30 -2.46 -1.29
C PHE A 71 7.63 -3.24 -1.23
N GLY A 72 7.68 -4.45 -1.79
CA GLY A 72 8.75 -5.42 -1.55
C GLY A 72 8.49 -6.28 -0.31
N GLN A 73 9.49 -7.07 0.12
CA GLN A 73 9.33 -7.96 1.29
C GLN A 73 8.90 -7.17 2.53
N LEU A 74 7.66 -7.40 2.95
CA LEU A 74 7.17 -6.99 4.26
C LEU A 74 7.77 -7.95 5.28
N ASN A 75 9.07 -7.79 5.56
CA ASN A 75 9.70 -8.50 6.68
C ASN A 75 8.82 -8.28 7.91
N GLN A 76 8.47 -9.36 8.60
CA GLN A 76 7.78 -9.32 9.88
C GLN A 76 8.52 -8.37 10.82
N GLN A 77 8.11 -7.09 10.86
CA GLN A 77 8.43 -6.20 11.96
C GLN A 77 7.52 -6.57 13.13
N ASN A 78 7.71 -7.79 13.60
CA ASN A 78 7.30 -8.30 14.90
C ASN A 78 8.54 -9.04 15.40
N ASN A 79 9.55 -8.28 15.82
CA ASN A 79 10.59 -8.66 16.78
C ASN A 79 11.65 -7.56 16.80
N ASP A 80 11.31 -6.42 17.42
CA ASP A 80 12.30 -5.61 18.14
C ASP A 80 11.55 -4.99 19.33
N GLN A 81 11.63 -5.73 20.44
CA GLN A 81 11.34 -5.29 21.79
C GLN A 81 12.63 -4.75 22.40
#